data_AF-A0A099S4F9-F1
#
_entry.id   AF-A0A099S4F9-F1
#
_cell.length_a   1.000
_cell.length_b   1.000
_cell.length_c   1.000
_cell.angle_alpha   90.00
_cell.angle_beta   90.00
_cell.angle_gamma   90.00
#
_symmetry.space_group_name_H-M   'P 1'
#
loop_
_entity.id
_entity.type
_entity.pdbx_description
1 polymer ?
#
loop_
_entity_poly.entity_id
_entity_poly.type
_entity_poly.pdbx_seq_one_letter_code
_entity_poly.pdbx_strand_id
1 'polypeptide(L)'
;MASSIIIPPTDSVYISQYYHNTNFGAINQLFTGEYLRTTTNRCKPDSYRTLLKFPINLPCSSIICSAILYLFINRKDRPDNELSPQTVTIYENENDFNQAIVTWETAPNTVITPYSFNVIDSDVGTYISINITGLVQGWINGCNENFGITLIGKEGKPNTIIGYESTNNVNPPYLLINYSSCAGVTGAAGATGATGDAGATGTTGVTGATGATGVTGATGDAGATGAT
;
A
#
# COMPACT_ATOMS: atom_id res chain seq x y z
N MET A 1 -25.92 -6.33 -16.20
CA MET A 1 -25.40 -4.94 -16.33
C MET A 1 -24.20 -4.86 -15.41
N ALA A 2 -23.06 -4.40 -15.90
CA ALA A 2 -21.88 -4.23 -15.05
C ALA A 2 -22.19 -3.14 -14.03
N SER A 3 -22.07 -3.46 -12.75
CA SER A 3 -22.28 -2.50 -11.68
C SER A 3 -20.93 -2.04 -11.19
N SER A 4 -20.77 -0.71 -11.10
CA SER A 4 -19.57 -0.07 -10.54
C SER A 4 -19.96 0.70 -9.30
N ILE A 5 -19.15 0.60 -8.24
CA ILE A 5 -19.37 1.34 -7.00
C ILE A 5 -18.05 1.89 -6.48
N ILE A 6 -18.07 3.15 -6.03
CA ILE A 6 -16.98 3.79 -5.30
C ILE A 6 -17.35 3.75 -3.82
N ILE A 7 -16.45 3.20 -2.99
CA ILE A 7 -16.65 3.00 -1.57
C ILE A 7 -15.54 3.75 -0.82
N PRO A 8 -15.81 4.91 -0.20
CA PRO A 8 -14.88 5.52 0.73
C PRO A 8 -14.83 4.69 2.04
N PRO A 9 -13.72 4.74 2.79
CA PRO A 9 -13.67 4.07 4.08
C PRO A 9 -14.53 4.79 5.12
N THR A 10 -15.16 4.03 6.02
CA THR A 10 -15.85 4.59 7.20
C THR A 10 -14.87 5.08 8.25
N ASP A 11 -13.75 4.36 8.38
CA ASP A 11 -12.71 4.61 9.37
C ASP A 11 -11.36 4.68 8.67
N SER A 12 -10.60 5.73 8.94
CA SER A 12 -9.22 5.92 8.51
C SER A 12 -8.41 6.56 9.63
N VAL A 13 -7.34 5.89 10.07
CA VAL A 13 -6.53 6.34 11.21
C VAL A 13 -5.12 5.79 11.10
N TYR A 14 -4.14 6.53 11.60
CA TYR A 14 -2.82 5.97 11.84
C TYR A 14 -2.61 5.69 13.32
N ILE A 15 -1.76 4.71 13.61
CA ILE A 15 -1.30 4.39 14.96
C ILE A 15 0.21 4.61 15.04
N SER A 16 0.71 4.99 16.21
CA SER A 16 2.14 5.24 16.46
C SER A 16 2.64 4.30 17.56
N GLN A 17 3.74 3.60 17.28
CA GLN A 17 4.38 2.71 18.22
C GLN A 17 4.98 3.43 19.41
N TYR A 18 5.52 4.64 19.21
CA TYR A 18 6.05 5.42 20.31
C TYR A 18 4.94 5.96 21.21
N TYR A 19 3.89 6.49 20.59
CA TYR A 19 2.70 6.99 21.29
C TYR A 19 1.63 5.91 21.40
N HIS A 20 2.03 4.74 21.90
CA HIS A 20 1.25 3.51 21.79
C HIS A 20 -0.16 3.57 22.42
N ASN A 21 -0.39 4.43 23.42
CA ASN A 21 -1.68 4.65 24.08
C ASN A 21 -2.45 5.88 23.56
N THR A 22 -1.97 6.56 22.53
CA THR A 22 -2.60 7.76 21.98
C THR A 22 -3.43 7.39 20.76
N ASN A 23 -4.68 7.85 20.71
CA ASN A 23 -5.51 7.79 19.53
C ASN A 23 -5.23 8.99 18.62
N PHE A 24 -5.13 8.75 17.31
CA PHE A 24 -4.93 9.77 16.30
C PHE A 24 -6.11 9.86 15.31
N GLY A 25 -7.29 9.37 15.69
CA GLY A 25 -8.46 9.31 14.81
C GLY A 25 -9.00 10.68 14.38
N ALA A 26 -8.65 11.76 15.08
CA ALA A 26 -9.05 13.11 14.70
C ALA A 26 -8.07 13.79 13.70
N ILE A 27 -6.97 13.12 13.33
CA ILE A 27 -5.97 13.69 12.42
C ILE A 27 -6.36 13.46 10.96
N ASN A 28 -6.24 14.51 10.13
CA ASN A 28 -6.63 14.48 8.71
C ASN A 28 -5.56 13.91 7.76
N GLN A 29 -4.57 13.22 8.31
CA GLN A 29 -3.46 12.62 7.56
C GLN A 29 -3.16 11.23 8.14
N LEU A 30 -2.73 10.33 7.28
CA LEU A 30 -2.37 8.96 7.60
C LEU A 30 -0.89 8.74 7.31
N PHE A 31 -0.24 7.82 8.02
CA PHE A 31 1.18 7.56 7.88
C PHE A 31 1.50 6.07 7.94
N THR A 32 2.50 5.67 7.16
CA THR A 32 3.18 4.37 7.27
C THR A 32 4.68 4.56 7.26
N GLY A 33 5.44 3.63 7.84
CA GLY A 33 6.90 3.66 7.87
C GLY A 33 7.43 4.09 9.24
N GLU A 34 8.66 4.56 9.30
CA GLU A 34 9.31 4.87 10.58
C GLU A 34 9.88 6.29 10.57
N TYR A 35 9.58 7.05 11.63
CA TYR A 35 10.15 8.37 11.87
C TYR A 35 11.20 8.30 12.98
N LEU A 36 12.33 8.97 12.78
CA LEU A 36 13.37 9.05 13.82
C LEU A 36 13.13 10.23 14.74
N ARG A 37 12.74 9.94 15.99
CA ARG A 37 12.52 10.98 16.99
C ARG A 37 13.81 11.35 17.68
N THR A 38 14.24 12.60 17.51
CA THR A 38 15.35 13.18 18.28
C THR A 38 14.80 13.86 19.53
N THR A 39 15.01 13.25 20.69
CA THR A 39 14.84 13.92 21.99
C THR A 39 16.20 14.33 22.52
N THR A 40 16.24 15.24 23.50
CA THR A 40 17.47 15.87 24.02
C THR A 40 18.60 14.93 24.40
N ASN A 41 18.36 13.61 24.57
CA ASN A 41 19.41 12.62 24.82
C ASN A 41 19.19 11.22 24.21
N ARG A 42 18.19 10.98 23.34
CA ARG A 42 18.00 9.68 22.65
C ARG A 42 17.31 9.82 21.30
N CYS A 43 17.81 9.07 20.32
CA CYS A 43 17.10 8.72 19.09
C CYS A 43 16.22 7.50 19.36
N LYS A 44 14.91 7.63 19.15
CA LYS A 44 13.98 6.49 19.23
C LYS A 44 13.17 6.40 17.93
N PRO A 45 13.16 5.24 17.26
CA PRO A 45 12.27 5.03 16.12
C PRO A 45 10.82 5.03 16.60
N ASP A 46 9.94 5.49 15.73
CA ASP A 46 8.51 5.48 15.91
C ASP A 46 7.88 4.95 14.62
N SER A 47 7.33 3.74 14.71
CA SER A 47 6.66 3.09 13.58
C SER A 47 5.23 3.58 13.48
N TYR A 48 4.81 3.91 12.27
CA TYR A 48 3.47 4.34 11.91
C TYR A 48 2.84 3.28 11.02
N ARG A 49 1.57 2.99 11.29
CA ARG A 49 0.73 2.10 10.46
C ARG A 49 -0.60 2.76 10.22
N THR A 50 -1.17 2.54 9.04
CA THR A 50 -2.46 3.12 8.64
C THR A 50 -3.51 2.04 8.60
N LEU A 51 -4.66 2.27 9.23
CA LEU A 51 -5.81 1.38 9.26
C LEU A 51 -6.92 2.00 8.41
N LEU A 52 -7.54 1.23 7.53
CA LEU A 52 -8.66 1.64 6.68
C LEU A 52 -9.78 0.60 6.74
N LYS A 53 -11.02 1.01 6.97
CA LYS A 53 -12.20 0.12 6.99
C LYS A 53 -13.22 0.54 5.93
N PHE A 54 -13.66 -0.39 5.08
CA PHE A 54 -14.58 -0.12 3.99
C PHE A 54 -15.95 -0.76 4.22
N PRO A 55 -17.06 -0.01 4.14
CA PRO A 55 -18.41 -0.54 4.32
C PRO A 55 -18.90 -1.27 3.05
N ILE A 56 -18.32 -2.43 2.76
CA ILE A 56 -18.70 -3.21 1.58
C ILE A 56 -20.00 -3.96 1.86
N ASN A 57 -21.07 -3.52 1.22
CA ASN A 57 -22.39 -4.15 1.30
C ASN A 57 -22.81 -4.67 -0.08
N LEU A 58 -22.21 -5.79 -0.49
CA LEU A 58 -22.55 -6.51 -1.72
C LEU A 58 -23.07 -7.90 -1.36
N PRO A 59 -24.01 -8.48 -2.14
CA PRO A 59 -24.44 -9.87 -1.95
C PRO A 59 -23.24 -10.82 -1.96
N CYS A 60 -23.19 -11.83 -1.09
CA CYS A 60 -22.07 -12.78 -1.06
C CYS A 60 -21.88 -13.59 -2.35
N SER A 61 -22.92 -13.69 -3.19
CA SER A 61 -22.84 -14.30 -4.51
C SER A 61 -22.28 -13.38 -5.58
N SER A 62 -21.88 -12.15 -5.23
CA SER A 62 -21.33 -11.19 -6.18
C SER A 62 -19.97 -11.65 -6.68
N ILE A 63 -19.79 -11.55 -7.99
CA ILE A 63 -18.49 -11.77 -8.63
C ILE A 63 -17.84 -10.41 -8.80
N ILE A 64 -16.66 -10.25 -8.21
CA ILE A 64 -15.82 -9.06 -8.29
C ILE A 64 -14.93 -9.19 -9.52
N CYS A 65 -15.20 -8.39 -10.55
CA CYS A 65 -14.41 -8.37 -11.77
C CYS A 65 -13.12 -7.57 -11.59
N SER A 66 -13.17 -6.51 -10.78
CA SER A 66 -11.99 -5.76 -10.34
C SER A 66 -12.29 -5.01 -9.04
N ALA A 67 -11.32 -4.94 -8.14
CA ALA A 67 -11.34 -4.00 -7.03
C ALA A 67 -10.00 -3.27 -6.93
N ILE A 68 -10.05 -1.95 -7.07
CA ILE A 68 -8.87 -1.07 -7.10
C ILE A 68 -8.94 -0.12 -5.90
N LEU A 69 -7.96 -0.23 -5.01
CA LEU A 69 -7.74 0.71 -3.92
C LEU A 69 -6.99 1.93 -4.43
N TYR A 70 -7.53 3.11 -4.19
CA TYR A 70 -6.90 4.39 -4.52
C TYR A 70 -6.45 5.09 -3.25
N LEU A 71 -5.17 5.48 -3.20
CA LEU A 71 -4.55 6.22 -2.10
C LEU A 71 -3.89 7.47 -2.66
N PHE A 72 -4.17 8.63 -2.08
CA PHE A 72 -3.47 9.87 -2.44
C PHE A 72 -2.19 9.99 -1.62
N ILE A 73 -1.04 10.11 -2.28
CA ILE A 73 0.26 10.23 -1.61
C ILE A 73 0.56 11.71 -1.38
N ASN A 74 0.62 12.16 -0.13
CA ASN A 74 0.92 13.57 0.18
C ASN A 74 2.34 13.81 0.67
N ARG A 75 3.07 12.73 1.01
CA ARG A 75 4.42 12.82 1.57
C ARG A 75 5.22 11.55 1.32
N LYS A 76 6.52 11.73 1.08
CA LYS A 76 7.55 10.68 1.08
C LYS A 76 8.84 11.27 1.65
N ASP A 77 9.39 10.66 2.70
CA ASP A 77 10.53 11.25 3.42
C ASP A 77 11.89 11.00 2.76
N ARG A 78 12.15 9.76 2.30
CA ARG A 78 13.41 9.43 1.62
C ARG A 78 13.23 9.54 0.11
N PRO A 79 14.13 10.23 -0.61
CA PRO A 79 14.14 10.18 -2.07
C PRO A 79 14.55 8.80 -2.61
N ASP A 80 14.20 8.51 -3.85
CA ASP A 80 14.43 7.19 -4.46
C ASP A 80 15.92 6.83 -4.61
N ASN A 81 16.77 7.84 -4.78
CA ASN A 81 18.22 7.67 -4.84
C ASN A 81 18.84 7.25 -3.50
N GLU A 82 18.18 7.49 -2.38
CA GLU A 82 18.61 7.05 -1.05
C GLU A 82 18.00 5.71 -0.66
N LEU A 83 16.74 5.48 -1.06
CA LEU A 83 16.00 4.30 -0.67
C LEU A 83 14.89 3.97 -1.68
N SER A 84 15.18 3.00 -2.55
CA SER A 84 14.21 2.34 -3.41
C SER A 84 14.48 0.81 -3.41
N PRO A 85 13.44 -0.04 -3.43
CA PRO A 85 12.02 0.32 -3.32
C PRO A 85 11.62 0.74 -1.89
N GLN A 86 10.64 1.64 -1.81
CA GLN A 86 9.88 1.94 -0.61
C GLN A 86 8.51 1.26 -0.69
N THR A 87 8.51 0.01 -0.25
CA THR A 87 7.36 -0.88 -0.31
C THR A 87 6.45 -0.66 0.89
N VAL A 88 5.14 -0.67 0.61
CA VAL A 88 4.06 -0.73 1.59
C VAL A 88 3.30 -2.03 1.36
N THR A 89 3.16 -2.82 2.41
CA THR A 89 2.43 -4.09 2.38
C THR A 89 1.04 -3.90 2.95
N ILE A 90 0.05 -4.51 2.31
CA ILE A 90 -1.34 -4.51 2.76
C ILE A 90 -1.56 -5.77 3.60
N TYR A 91 -2.07 -5.59 4.81
CA TYR A 91 -2.50 -6.66 5.70
C TYR A 91 -4.02 -6.61 5.84
N GLU A 92 -4.64 -7.76 6.06
CA GLU A 92 -6.04 -7.86 6.45
C GLU A 92 -6.14 -7.82 7.98
N ASN A 93 -7.19 -7.18 8.51
CA ASN A 93 -7.42 -7.12 9.95
C ASN A 93 -8.24 -8.34 10.41
N GLU A 94 -7.82 -9.02 11.48
CA GLU A 94 -8.54 -10.19 12.03
C GLU A 94 -9.78 -9.82 12.84
N ASN A 95 -9.83 -8.60 13.37
CA ASN A 95 -10.91 -8.11 14.21
C ASN A 95 -11.23 -6.65 13.91
N ASP A 96 -12.43 -6.22 14.31
CA ASP A 96 -12.87 -4.85 14.06
C ASP A 96 -12.04 -3.81 14.83
N PHE A 97 -12.04 -2.58 14.32
CA PHE A 97 -11.49 -1.40 14.99
C PHE A 97 -12.44 -0.20 14.84
N ASN A 98 -12.30 0.77 15.74
CA ASN A 98 -13.05 2.02 15.71
C ASN A 98 -12.06 3.20 15.72
N GLN A 99 -12.12 4.05 14.69
CA GLN A 99 -11.23 5.19 14.52
C GLN A 99 -11.18 6.10 15.76
N ALA A 100 -12.30 6.27 16.47
CA ALA A 100 -12.41 7.20 17.59
C ALA A 100 -11.62 6.76 18.83
N ILE A 101 -11.22 5.49 18.93
CA ILE A 101 -10.61 4.93 20.14
C ILE A 101 -9.38 4.05 19.89
N VAL A 102 -9.14 3.59 18.66
CA VAL A 102 -8.03 2.68 18.37
C VAL A 102 -6.67 3.33 18.66
N THR A 103 -5.77 2.58 19.26
CA THR A 103 -4.38 2.96 19.53
C THR A 103 -3.45 1.89 18.98
N TRP A 104 -2.14 2.03 19.17
CA TRP A 104 -1.22 0.94 18.82
C TRP A 104 -1.50 -0.34 19.62
N GLU A 105 -1.82 -0.19 20.91
CA GLU A 105 -2.09 -1.32 21.81
C GLU A 105 -3.41 -2.05 21.51
N THR A 106 -4.39 -1.34 20.95
CA THR A 106 -5.74 -1.88 20.67
C THR A 106 -5.99 -2.11 19.19
N ALA A 107 -4.96 -1.91 18.35
CA ALA A 107 -5.03 -2.19 16.92
C ALA A 107 -5.34 -3.67 16.67
N PRO A 108 -6.06 -3.98 15.58
CA PRO A 108 -6.37 -5.36 15.25
C PRO A 108 -5.11 -6.15 14.94
N ASN A 109 -5.16 -7.45 15.22
CA ASN A 109 -4.16 -8.37 14.69
C ASN A 109 -4.23 -8.38 13.15
N THR A 110 -3.09 -8.60 12.51
CA THR A 110 -2.95 -8.49 11.06
C THR A 110 -2.57 -9.82 10.42
N VAL A 111 -3.29 -10.21 9.37
CA VAL A 111 -2.95 -11.33 8.49
C VAL A 111 -2.24 -10.81 7.25
N ILE A 112 -1.10 -11.41 6.93
CA ILE A 112 -0.33 -11.03 5.74
C ILE A 112 -1.10 -11.38 4.46
N THR A 113 -1.12 -10.46 3.51
CA THR A 113 -1.69 -10.68 2.16
C THR A 113 -0.57 -10.62 1.11
N PRO A 114 -0.80 -11.11 -0.12
CA PRO A 114 0.19 -10.98 -1.19
C PRO A 114 0.25 -9.56 -1.79
N TYR A 115 -0.58 -8.62 -1.32
CA TYR A 115 -0.69 -7.29 -1.91
C TYR A 115 0.33 -6.32 -1.30
N SER A 116 1.10 -5.68 -2.17
CA SER A 116 2.02 -4.60 -1.82
C SER A 116 2.16 -3.63 -2.99
N PHE A 117 2.66 -2.44 -2.70
CA PHE A 117 2.96 -1.42 -3.71
C PHE A 117 4.22 -0.66 -3.32
N ASN A 118 4.92 -0.12 -4.32
CA ASN A 118 6.05 0.77 -4.10
C ASN A 118 5.58 2.21 -4.30
N VAL A 119 6.15 3.13 -3.52
CA VAL A 119 5.95 4.57 -3.70
C VAL A 119 7.26 5.18 -4.17
N ILE A 120 7.21 5.92 -5.27
CA ILE A 120 8.33 6.66 -5.86
C ILE A 120 8.13 8.17 -5.70
N ASP A 121 9.19 8.96 -5.93
CA ASP A 121 9.15 10.41 -5.73
C ASP A 121 8.08 11.11 -6.60
N SER A 122 7.79 10.58 -7.79
CA SER A 122 6.77 11.14 -8.69
C SER A 122 5.33 10.87 -8.26
N ASP A 123 5.09 9.96 -7.31
CA ASP A 123 3.73 9.66 -6.84
C ASP A 123 3.20 10.76 -5.89
N VAL A 124 4.10 11.52 -5.26
CA VAL A 124 3.75 12.58 -4.32
C VAL A 124 2.90 13.66 -5.01
N GLY A 125 1.73 13.94 -4.45
CA GLY A 125 0.72 14.85 -5.00
C GLY A 125 -0.28 14.17 -5.94
N THR A 126 -0.27 12.84 -6.07
CA THR A 126 -1.17 12.10 -6.96
C THR A 126 -1.81 10.89 -6.27
N TYR A 127 -2.84 10.33 -6.91
CA TYR A 127 -3.39 9.04 -6.53
C TYR A 127 -2.56 7.91 -7.13
N ILE A 128 -2.20 6.95 -6.30
CA ILE A 128 -1.76 5.62 -6.76
C ILE A 128 -2.96 4.66 -6.74
N SER A 129 -2.87 3.60 -7.54
CA SER A 129 -3.90 2.57 -7.66
C SER A 129 -3.32 1.19 -7.40
N ILE A 130 -3.97 0.42 -6.53
CA ILE A 130 -3.53 -0.93 -6.14
C ILE A 130 -4.65 -1.92 -6.45
N ASN A 131 -4.35 -2.95 -7.25
CA ASN A 131 -5.30 -4.01 -7.53
C ASN A 131 -5.36 -4.99 -6.34
N ILE A 132 -6.50 -5.00 -5.65
CA ILE A 132 -6.79 -5.88 -4.51
C ILE A 132 -8.01 -6.77 -4.79
N THR A 133 -8.25 -7.10 -6.06
CA THR A 133 -9.44 -7.84 -6.52
C THR A 133 -9.66 -9.15 -5.75
N GLY A 134 -8.61 -9.94 -5.58
CA GLY A 134 -8.72 -11.22 -4.87
C GLY A 134 -8.98 -11.07 -3.36
N LEU A 135 -8.48 -10.00 -2.73
CA LEU A 135 -8.76 -9.69 -1.33
C LEU A 135 -10.25 -9.38 -1.15
N VAL A 136 -10.77 -8.48 -1.98
CA VAL A 136 -12.17 -8.08 -1.94
C VAL A 136 -13.09 -9.25 -2.31
N GLN A 137 -12.74 -10.06 -3.30
CA GLN A 137 -13.48 -11.30 -3.60
C GLN A 137 -13.47 -12.26 -2.39
N GLY A 138 -12.36 -12.35 -1.66
CA GLY A 138 -12.26 -13.13 -0.42
C GLY A 138 -13.27 -12.68 0.63
N TRP A 139 -13.38 -11.37 0.88
CA TRP A 139 -14.37 -10.79 1.79
C TRP A 139 -15.81 -11.15 1.38
N ILE A 140 -16.13 -11.01 0.10
CA ILE A 140 -17.47 -11.32 -0.44
C ILE A 140 -17.80 -12.82 -0.32
N ASN A 141 -16.86 -13.69 -0.70
CA ASN A 141 -17.06 -15.15 -0.65
C ASN A 141 -17.28 -15.66 0.78
N GLY A 142 -16.58 -15.07 1.76
CA GLY A 142 -16.70 -15.47 3.15
C GLY A 142 -18.04 -15.10 3.79
N CYS A 143 -18.83 -14.20 3.19
CA CYS A 143 -19.90 -13.48 3.90
C CYS A 143 -19.44 -12.88 5.26
N ASN A 144 -18.13 -12.69 5.43
CA ASN A 144 -17.55 -12.32 6.70
C ASN A 144 -17.66 -10.80 6.87
N GLU A 145 -17.65 -10.37 8.13
CA GLU A 145 -17.52 -8.94 8.42
C GLU A 145 -16.15 -8.44 7.91
N ASN A 146 -16.18 -7.35 7.14
CA ASN A 146 -14.97 -6.68 6.68
C ASN A 146 -14.43 -5.79 7.80
N PHE A 147 -13.33 -6.20 8.41
CA PHE A 147 -12.62 -5.43 9.45
C PHE A 147 -11.57 -4.47 8.89
N GLY A 148 -11.47 -4.39 7.57
CA GLY A 148 -10.57 -3.48 6.87
C GLY A 148 -9.16 -4.03 6.70
N ILE A 149 -8.25 -3.11 6.41
CA ILE A 149 -6.85 -3.39 6.13
C ILE A 149 -5.93 -2.54 7.01
N THR A 150 -4.73 -3.04 7.23
CA THR A 150 -3.60 -2.29 7.79
C THR A 150 -2.50 -2.17 6.77
N LEU A 151 -2.09 -0.94 6.46
CA LEU A 151 -0.93 -0.63 5.63
C LEU A 151 0.30 -0.54 6.53
N ILE A 152 1.35 -1.28 6.17
CA ILE A 152 2.63 -1.26 6.88
C ILE A 152 3.73 -0.91 5.89
N GLY A 153 4.42 0.20 6.16
CA GLY A 153 5.55 0.68 5.38
C GLY A 153 6.86 0.07 5.84
N LYS A 154 7.97 0.65 5.41
CA LYS A 154 9.32 0.16 5.73
C LYS A 154 9.72 0.53 7.17
N GLU A 155 9.53 -0.40 8.10
CA GLU A 155 9.96 -0.28 9.50
C GLU A 155 11.44 -0.70 9.68
N GLY A 156 12.07 -0.32 10.80
CA GLY A 156 13.48 -0.62 11.11
C GLY A 156 14.51 0.19 10.33
N LYS A 157 14.05 1.16 9.53
CA LYS A 157 14.88 2.17 8.88
C LYS A 157 14.29 3.56 9.14
N PRO A 158 15.07 4.51 9.65
CA PRO A 158 14.54 5.82 9.98
C PRO A 158 14.20 6.66 8.75
N ASN A 159 13.21 7.53 8.92
CA ASN A 159 12.75 8.55 7.98
C ASN A 159 12.18 7.93 6.69
N THR A 160 11.38 6.89 6.82
CA THR A 160 10.73 6.18 5.70
C THR A 160 9.24 6.47 5.63
N ILE A 161 8.80 7.60 6.20
CA ILE A 161 7.39 7.95 6.23
C ILE A 161 6.87 8.13 4.81
N ILE A 162 5.78 7.41 4.54
CA ILE A 162 4.86 7.66 3.44
C ILE A 162 3.57 8.20 4.07
N GLY A 163 3.11 9.34 3.59
CA GLY A 163 1.89 9.99 4.04
C GLY A 163 0.76 9.85 3.03
N TYR A 164 -0.45 9.70 3.56
CA TYR A 164 -1.68 9.63 2.79
C TYR A 164 -2.71 10.62 3.34
N GLU A 165 -3.72 10.91 2.54
CA GLU A 165 -4.90 11.62 3.01
C GLU A 165 -5.84 10.71 3.81
N SER A 166 -6.56 11.27 4.78
CA SER A 166 -7.61 10.56 5.52
C SER A 166 -9.00 10.77 4.89
N THR A 167 -10.01 10.05 5.37
CA THR A 167 -11.41 10.16 4.90
C THR A 167 -11.95 11.59 5.00
N ASN A 168 -11.43 12.43 5.90
CA ASN A 168 -11.93 13.78 6.16
C ASN A 168 -11.17 14.88 5.40
N ASN A 169 -10.37 14.52 4.38
CA ASN A 169 -9.58 15.49 3.61
C ASN A 169 -10.03 15.57 2.14
N VAL A 170 -9.36 16.43 1.34
CA VAL A 170 -9.74 16.77 -0.04
C VAL A 170 -9.66 15.57 -0.99
N ASN A 171 -8.66 14.70 -0.82
CA ASN A 171 -8.41 13.56 -1.69
C ASN A 171 -8.47 12.25 -0.87
N PRO A 172 -9.64 11.88 -0.31
CA PRO A 172 -9.73 10.73 0.57
C PRO A 172 -9.42 9.42 -0.18
N PRO A 173 -8.96 8.38 0.53
CA PRO A 173 -8.84 7.05 -0.04
C PRO A 173 -10.22 6.50 -0.44
N TYR A 174 -10.26 5.63 -1.45
CA TYR A 174 -11.49 4.96 -1.85
C TYR A 174 -11.21 3.62 -2.54
N LEU A 175 -12.21 2.75 -2.55
CA LEU A 175 -12.20 1.49 -3.27
C LEU A 175 -13.16 1.58 -4.46
N LEU A 176 -12.67 1.32 -5.67
CA LEU A 176 -13.49 1.19 -6.87
C LEU A 176 -13.72 -0.30 -7.16
N ILE A 177 -14.97 -0.75 -7.08
CA ILE A 177 -15.36 -2.14 -7.32
C ILE A 177 -16.24 -2.22 -8.56
N ASN A 178 -15.87 -3.11 -9.49
CA ASN A 178 -16.71 -3.53 -10.61
C ASN A 178 -17.19 -4.97 -10.35
N TYR A 179 -18.50 -5.20 -10.38
CA TYR A 179 -19.12 -6.48 -10.04
C TYR A 179 -20.28 -6.88 -10.96
N SER A 180 -20.55 -8.19 -11.03
CA SER A 180 -21.74 -8.80 -11.66
C SER A 180 -21.98 -8.56 -13.16
N SER A 181 -20.92 -8.51 -13.98
CA SER A 181 -20.89 -9.00 -15.37
C SER A 181 -19.48 -8.85 -15.97
N CYS A 182 -18.61 -9.83 -15.76
CA CYS A 182 -17.21 -9.71 -16.20
C CYS A 182 -17.02 -9.92 -17.72
N ALA A 183 -18.10 -10.07 -18.49
CA ALA A 183 -18.06 -10.07 -19.94
C ALA A 183 -17.76 -8.65 -20.44
N GLY A 184 -16.48 -8.37 -20.74
CA GLY A 184 -16.06 -7.15 -21.43
C GLY A 184 -15.16 -6.18 -20.67
N VAL A 185 -14.73 -6.49 -19.44
CA VAL A 185 -13.59 -5.74 -18.86
C VAL A 185 -12.31 -6.33 -19.43
N THR A 186 -11.71 -5.66 -20.42
CA THR A 186 -10.28 -5.80 -20.66
C THR A 186 -9.61 -5.57 -19.31
N GLY A 187 -8.91 -6.58 -18.78
CA GLY A 187 -8.23 -6.46 -17.50
C GLY A 187 -7.42 -5.17 -17.45
N ALA A 188 -7.42 -4.48 -16.31
CA ALA A 188 -6.55 -3.33 -16.11
C ALA A 188 -5.13 -3.71 -16.59
N ALA A 189 -4.45 -2.79 -17.30
CA ALA A 189 -3.05 -3.00 -17.64
C ALA A 189 -2.33 -3.44 -16.37
N GLY A 190 -1.69 -4.62 -16.42
CA GLY A 190 -0.89 -5.09 -15.29
C GLY A 190 0.09 -3.99 -14.88
N ALA A 191 0.39 -3.89 -13.59
CA ALA A 191 1.43 -2.97 -13.13
C ALA A 191 2.65 -3.11 -14.05
N THR A 192 3.22 -2.01 -14.52
CA THR A 192 4.47 -2.05 -15.26
C THR A 192 5.45 -2.87 -14.43
N GLY A 193 5.92 -4.00 -14.97
CA GLY A 193 6.85 -4.87 -14.26
C GLY A 193 8.04 -4.06 -13.78
N ALA A 194 8.57 -4.40 -12.60
CA ALA A 194 9.74 -3.72 -12.06
C ALA A 194 10.82 -3.61 -13.15
N THR A 195 11.36 -2.40 -13.36
CA THR A 195 12.58 -2.26 -14.16
C THR A 195 13.64 -3.14 -13.50
N GLY A 196 14.19 -4.09 -14.24
CA GLY A 196 15.16 -5.04 -13.71
C GLY A 196 16.33 -4.32 -13.05
N ASP A 197 16.90 -4.93 -12.00
CA ASP A 197 18.04 -4.38 -11.26
C ASP A 197 19.15 -3.92 -12.22
N ALA A 198 19.75 -2.77 -11.94
CA ALA A 198 20.93 -2.33 -12.67
C ALA A 198 22.01 -3.42 -12.52
N GLY A 199 22.58 -3.86 -13.65
CA GLY A 199 23.63 -4.87 -13.66
C GLY A 199 24.80 -4.48 -12.74
N ALA A 200 25.37 -5.47 -12.03
CA ALA A 200 26.47 -5.23 -11.10
C ALA A 200 27.61 -4.45 -11.78
N THR A 201 28.04 -3.35 -11.17
CA THR A 201 29.24 -2.62 -11.61
C THR A 201 30.44 -3.57 -11.56
N GLY A 202 31.07 -3.81 -12.71
CA GLY A 202 32.27 -4.64 -12.80
C GLY A 202 33.35 -4.14 -11.84
N THR A 203 34.06 -5.06 -11.18
CA THR A 203 35.17 -4.71 -10.30
C THR A 203 36.22 -3.91 -11.08
N THR A 204 36.78 -2.87 -10.45
CA THR A 204 37.89 -2.10 -11.01
C THR A 204 39.05 -3.04 -11.33
N GLY A 205 39.32 -3.25 -12.62
CA GLY A 205 40.47 -4.02 -13.07
C GLY A 205 41.77 -3.32 -12.69
N VAL A 206 42.74 -4.08 -12.17
CA VAL A 206 44.14 -3.65 -12.12
C VAL A 206 44.59 -3.23 -13.53
N THR A 207 45.36 -2.14 -13.63
CA THR A 207 45.81 -1.54 -14.89
C THR A 207 46.39 -2.60 -15.85
N GLY A 208 45.62 -2.96 -16.87
CA GLY A 208 46.01 -3.91 -17.92
C GLY A 208 44.82 -4.54 -18.63
N ALA A 209 44.66 -4.21 -19.92
CA ALA A 209 43.59 -4.60 -20.86
C ALA A 209 42.18 -4.06 -20.57
N THR A 210 41.63 -3.32 -21.54
CA THR A 210 40.27 -2.78 -21.55
C THR A 210 39.24 -3.85 -21.17
N GLY A 211 38.56 -3.67 -20.03
CA GLY A 211 37.50 -4.56 -19.57
C GLY A 211 36.30 -4.57 -20.53
N ALA A 212 35.70 -5.73 -20.74
CA ALA A 212 34.55 -5.92 -21.63
C ALA A 212 33.35 -5.06 -21.19
N THR A 213 32.64 -4.47 -22.16
CA THR A 213 31.36 -3.78 -21.94
C THR A 213 30.37 -4.75 -21.30
N GLY A 214 29.76 -4.34 -20.17
CA GLY A 214 28.75 -5.13 -19.48
C GLY A 214 27.54 -5.40 -20.39
N VAL A 215 26.98 -6.61 -20.28
CA VAL A 215 25.78 -7.01 -21.04
C VAL A 215 24.57 -6.20 -20.60
N THR A 216 23.74 -5.78 -21.55
CA THR A 216 22.43 -5.17 -21.27
C THR A 216 21.54 -6.20 -20.57
N GLY A 217 20.90 -5.80 -19.46
CA GLY A 217 19.98 -6.66 -18.70
C GLY A 217 18.79 -7.12 -19.55
N ALA A 218 18.27 -8.31 -19.25
CA ALA A 218 17.14 -8.88 -19.95
C ALA A 218 15.87 -8.04 -19.75
N THR A 219 15.12 -7.81 -20.84
CA THR A 219 13.76 -7.27 -20.77
C THR A 219 12.89 -8.22 -19.96
N GLY A 220 12.20 -7.72 -18.93
CA GLY A 220 11.31 -8.54 -18.10
C GLY A 220 10.14 -9.15 -18.90
N ASP A 221 9.65 -10.29 -18.43
CA ASP A 221 8.59 -11.05 -19.11
C ASP A 221 7.31 -10.23 -19.30
N ALA A 222 6.68 -10.38 -20.46
CA ALA A 222 5.35 -9.82 -20.70
C ALA A 222 4.34 -10.44 -19.72
N GLY A 223 3.55 -9.60 -19.05
CA GLY A 223 2.52 -10.06 -18.12
C GLY A 223 1.52 -11.00 -18.80
N ALA A 224 1.05 -12.01 -18.07
CA ALA A 224 0.16 -13.05 -18.59
C ALA A 224 -1.08 -12.45 -19.26
N THR A 225 -1.29 -12.76 -20.54
CA THR A 225 -2.57 -12.47 -21.21
C THR A 225 -3.63 -13.37 -20.61
N GLY A 226 -4.63 -12.80 -19.94
CA GLY A 226 -5.70 -13.56 -19.30
C GLY A 226 -6.49 -14.41 -20.31
N ALA A 227 -6.71 -15.68 -19.99
CA ALA A 227 -7.55 -16.58 -20.79
C ALA A 227 -9.03 -16.18 -20.66
N THR A 228 -9.73 -16.21 -21.80
CA THR A 228 -11.15 -15.85 -22.01
C THR A 228 -12.14 -16.74 -21.29
#